data_AF-A0A2E4CM81-F1
#
_entry.id   AF-A0A2E4CM81-F1
#
_cell.length_a   1.000
_cell.length_b   1.000
_cell.length_c   1.000
_cell.angle_alpha   90.00
_cell.angle_beta   90.00
_cell.angle_gamma   90.00
#
_symmetry.space_group_name_H-M   'P 1'
#
loop_
_entity.id
_entity.type
_entity.pdbx_description
1 polymer ?
#
loop_
_entity_poly.entity_id
_entity_poly.type
_entity_poly.pdbx_seq_one_letter_code
_entity_poly.pdbx_strand_id
1 'polypeptide(L)' 'MTQLIVLLLFVNLGIAYQCYRNATFKGYPVKIFTGLGLVPYFNLVVWVYLLFLPDLKPFSMNEKQPL' A
#
# COMPACT_ATOMS: atom_id res chain seq x y z
N MET A 1 10.69 27.22 6.26
CA MET A 1 10.35 26.45 5.03
C MET A 1 10.91 25.03 5.05
N THR A 2 12.19 24.85 5.36
CA THR A 2 12.87 23.53 5.44
C THR A 2 12.24 22.56 6.43
N GLN A 3 11.78 23.00 7.61
CA GLN A 3 11.12 22.11 8.58
C GLN A 3 9.83 21.48 8.02
N LEU A 4 9.03 22.24 7.27
CA LEU A 4 7.81 21.73 6.62
C LEU A 4 8.15 20.71 5.54
N ILE A 5 9.21 20.95 4.76
CA ILE A 5 9.68 20.02 3.73
C ILE A 5 10.14 18.71 4.36
N VAL A 6 10.90 18.77 5.46
CA VAL A 6 11.36 17.59 6.20
C VAL A 6 10.18 16.81 6.79
N LEU A 7 9.22 17.51 7.42
CA LEU A 7 8.00 16.91 7.93
C LEU A 7 7.22 16.20 6.82
N LEU A 8 7.06 16.87 5.66
CA LEU A 8 6.39 16.29 4.50
C LEU A 8 7.11 15.02 4.04
N LEU A 9 8.44 15.02 4.00
CA LEU A 9 9.26 13.87 3.60
C LEU A 9 9.05 12.68 4.54
N PHE A 10 9.03 12.92 5.86
CA PHE A 10 8.74 11.88 6.85
C PHE A 10 7.33 11.32 6.72
N VAL A 11 6.33 12.17 6.47
CA VAL A 11 4.95 11.72 6.26
C VAL A 11 4.85 10.85 4.99
N ASN A 12 5.49 11.27 3.89
CA ASN A 12 5.51 10.49 2.65
C ASN A 12 6.18 9.13 2.85
N LEU A 13 7.32 9.08 3.57
CA LEU A 13 8.00 7.84 3.96
C LEU A 13 7.12 6.94 4.83
N GLY A 14 6.43 7.52 5.82
CA GLY A 14 5.51 6.80 6.69
C GLY A 14 4.35 6.18 5.93
N ILE A 15 3.74 6.91 4.99
CA ILE A 15 2.64 6.38 4.16
C ILE A 15 3.15 5.31 3.21
N ALA A 16 4.32 5.50 2.57
CA ALA A 16 4.93 4.49 1.71
C ALA A 16 5.22 3.18 2.48
N TYR A 17 5.74 3.29 3.71
CA TYR A 17 5.96 2.15 4.59
C TYR A 17 4.65 1.46 4.99
N GLN A 18 3.60 2.22 5.30
CA GLN A 18 2.27 1.67 5.58
C GLN A 18 1.69 0.95 4.34
N CYS A 19 1.82 1.53 3.14
CA CYS A 19 1.41 0.89 1.90
C CYS A 19 2.17 -0.42 1.66
N TYR A 20 3.48 -0.45 1.93
CA TYR A 20 4.30 -1.66 1.85
C TYR A 20 3.80 -2.75 2.80
N ARG A 21 3.57 -2.41 4.08
CA ARG A 21 3.05 -3.33 5.09
C ARG A 21 1.64 -3.83 4.73
N ASN A 22 0.74 -2.94 4.33
CA ASN A 22 -0.64 -3.31 3.94
C ASN A 22 -0.66 -4.19 2.69
N ALA A 23 0.11 -3.85 1.65
CA ALA A 23 0.21 -4.68 0.45
C ALA A 23 0.77 -6.07 0.78
N THR A 24 1.80 -6.14 1.63
CA THR A 24 2.38 -7.40 2.09
C THR A 24 1.38 -8.23 2.89
N PHE A 25 0.63 -7.59 3.79
CA PHE A 25 -0.35 -8.25 4.65
C PHE A 25 -1.52 -8.80 3.85
N LYS A 26 -2.06 -7.99 2.93
CA LYS A 26 -3.19 -8.33 2.07
C LYS A 26 -2.84 -9.29 0.93
N GLY A 27 -1.54 -9.43 0.60
CA GLY A 27 -1.06 -10.31 -0.48
C GLY A 27 -1.01 -9.67 -1.87
N TYR A 28 -1.04 -8.33 -1.94
CA TYR A 28 -0.94 -7.58 -3.19
C TYR A 28 0.52 -7.41 -3.65
N PRO A 29 0.79 -7.17 -4.96
CA PRO A 29 2.13 -6.98 -5.50
C PRO A 29 2.79 -5.73 -4.92
N VAL A 30 3.55 -5.93 -3.85
CA VAL A 30 4.16 -4.88 -3.03
C VAL A 30 5.01 -3.92 -3.88
N LYS A 31 5.73 -4.42 -4.90
CA LYS A 31 6.55 -3.59 -5.79
C LYS A 31 5.76 -2.49 -6.50
N ILE A 32 4.55 -2.78 -6.98
CA ILE A 32 3.72 -1.82 -7.71
C ILE A 32 3.10 -0.83 -6.73
N PHE A 33 2.56 -1.32 -5.61
CA PHE A 33 1.95 -0.47 -4.58
C PHE A 33 2.96 0.45 -3.89
N THR A 34 4.18 -0.04 -3.62
CA THR A 34 5.24 0.76 -3.04
C THR A 34 5.82 1.76 -4.06
N GLY A 35 5.92 1.38 -5.33
CA GLY A 35 6.31 2.32 -6.40
C GLY A 35 5.32 3.48 -6.55
N LEU A 36 4.02 3.18 -6.55
CA LEU A 36 2.96 4.19 -6.59
C LEU A 36 2.88 5.01 -5.29
N GLY A 37 3.14 4.38 -4.13
CA GLY A 37 3.20 5.06 -2.84
C GLY A 37 4.44 5.92 -2.62
N LEU A 38 5.49 5.76 -3.43
CA LEU A 38 6.67 6.62 -3.40
C LEU A 38 6.36 8.01 -4.00
N VAL A 39 5.34 8.09 -4.87
CA VAL A 39 4.93 9.33 -5.52
C VAL A 39 4.09 10.15 -4.54
N PRO A 40 4.53 11.39 -4.19
CA PRO A 40 3.74 12.28 -3.35
C PRO A 40 2.35 12.53 -3.96
N TYR A 41 1.33 12.68 -3.11
CA TYR A 41 -0.10 12.69 -3.44
C TYR A 41 -0.69 11.32 -3.78
N PHE A 42 -0.03 10.52 -4.62
CA PHE A 42 -0.52 9.18 -4.97
C PHE A 42 -0.47 8.23 -3.78
N ASN A 43 0.48 8.40 -2.86
CA ASN A 43 0.54 7.67 -1.59
C ASN A 43 -0.78 7.68 -0.81
N LEU A 44 -1.48 8.81 -0.72
CA LEU A 44 -2.77 8.87 -0.02
C LEU A 44 -3.84 8.06 -0.76
N VAL A 45 -3.92 8.19 -2.07
CA VAL A 45 -4.86 7.43 -2.90
C VAL A 45 -4.60 5.93 -2.79
N VAL A 46 -3.34 5.51 -2.92
CA VAL A 46 -2.91 4.12 -2.84
C VAL A 46 -3.17 3.54 -1.45
N TRP A 47 -2.93 4.32 -0.39
CA TRP A 47 -3.18 3.91 0.98
C TRP A 47 -4.67 3.70 1.24
N VAL A 48 -5.51 4.64 0.82
CA VAL A 48 -6.97 4.53 0.90
C VAL A 48 -7.46 3.34 0.07
N TYR A 49 -6.93 3.16 -1.15
CA TYR A 49 -7.21 1.99 -1.98
C TYR A 49 -6.89 0.69 -1.23
N LEU A 50 -5.68 0.55 -0.69
CA LEU A 50 -5.30 -0.64 0.08
C LEU A 50 -6.21 -0.85 1.29
N LEU A 51 -6.72 0.20 1.92
CA LEU A 51 -7.62 0.11 3.06
C LEU A 51 -9.01 -0.42 2.65
N PHE A 52 -9.51 0.01 1.49
CA PHE A 52 -10.79 -0.45 0.93
C PHE A 52 -10.69 -1.78 0.18
N LEU A 53 -9.51 -2.17 -0.32
CA LEU A 53 -9.34 -3.44 -1.00
C LEU A 53 -9.51 -4.58 0.01
N PRO A 54 -10.32 -5.60 -0.30
CA PRO A 54 -10.42 -6.79 0.54
C PRO A 54 -9.06 -7.49 0.63
N ASP A 55 -8.82 -8.18 1.74
CA ASP A 55 -7.66 -9.04 1.86
C ASP A 55 -7.71 -10.12 0.78
N LEU A 56 -6.63 -10.27 0.01
CA LEU A 56 -6.50 -11.27 -1.05
C LEU A 56 -6.04 -12.63 -0.50
N LYS A 57 -5.51 -12.63 0.73
CA LYS A 57 -5.00 -13.81 1.42
C LYS A 57 -6.01 -14.94 1.69
N PRO A 58 -7.35 -14.74 1.82
CA PRO A 58 -8.27 -15.87 1.93
C PRO A 58 -8.56 -16.56 0.58
N PHE A 59 -8.16 -15.98 -0.57
CA PHE A 59 -8.45 -16.57 -1.88
C PHE A 59 -7.38 -17.53 -2.40
N SER A 60 -6.14 -17.48 -1.90
CA SER A 60 -5.08 -18.41 -2.32
C SER A 60 -5.28 -19.85 -1.83
N MET A 61 -6.29 -20.12 -0.98
CA MET A 61 -6.60 -21.47 -0.49
C MET A 61 -7.92 -22.03 -1.05
N ASN A 62 -8.56 -21.32 -2.00
CA ASN A 62 -9.80 -21.77 -2.65
C ASN A 62 -9.71 -21.71 -4.19
N GLU A 63 -8.53 -21.96 -4.74
CA GLU A 63 -8.37 -22.36 -6.15
C GLU A 63 -8.27 -23.89 -6.23
N LYS A 64 -9.26 -24.58 -5.64
CA LYS A 64 -9.60 -25.95 -6.04
C LYS A 64 -11.09 -26.21 -5.79
N GLN A 65 -11.76 -26.51 -6.90
CA GLN A 65 -13.15 -26.99 -7.06
C GLN A 65 -14.21 -25.87 -7.22
N PRO A 66 -14.89 -25.81 -8.39
CA PRO A 66 -15.77 -26.92 -8.80
C PRO A 66 -15.69 -27.30 -10.30
N LEU A 67 -15.44 -28.58 -10.59
CA LEU A 67 -16.38 -29.54 -11.20
C LEU A 67 -15.68 -30.91 -11.34
#